data_AF-A0A9D4PTC0-F1
#
_entry.id   AF-A0A9D4PTC0-F1
#
_cell.length_a   1.000
_cell.length_b   1.000
_cell.length_c   1.000
_cell.angle_alpha   90.00
_cell.angle_beta   90.00
_cell.angle_gamma   90.00
#
_symmetry.space_group_name_H-M   'P 1'
#
loop_
_entity.id
_entity.type
_entity.pdbx_description
1 polymer ?
#
loop_
_entity_poly.entity_id
_entity_poly.type
_entity_poly.pdbx_seq_one_letter_code
_entity_poly.pdbx_strand_id
1 'polypeptide(L)'
;MYADTPEKLEAATAELKALPREAFVSRVETLLQRQEEWVQLFRLDVLTRGRVAEATIRVLKDIVLNRVEAFNAMALVDSVALVWEKHFGSRVLRHAYSRVAAHQLMYKRLLSMMPDSAAEAIQVAGSGQYVVPSATHPSFSYEVFADIGLCTCSFGKQGAFYKHQTLMQKKRGRIFPNAPALSTDDRYTL
;
A
#
# COMPACT_ATOMS: atom_id res chain seq x y z
N MET A 1 -0.89 -5.33 25.67
CA MET A 1 0.26 -4.54 26.15
C MET A 1 1.45 -4.92 25.28
N TYR A 2 1.95 -4.00 24.46
CA TYR A 2 3.06 -4.25 23.53
C TYR A 2 4.43 -4.11 24.23
N ALA A 3 4.52 -4.54 25.48
CA ALA A 3 5.76 -4.48 26.25
C ALA A 3 6.71 -5.54 25.70
N ASP A 4 7.82 -5.08 25.13
CA ASP A 4 8.93 -5.85 24.59
C ASP A 4 10.06 -6.07 25.61
N THR A 5 9.97 -5.41 26.76
CA THR A 5 10.96 -5.39 27.84
C THR A 5 10.26 -5.53 29.20
N PRO A 6 10.91 -6.14 30.21
CA PRO A 6 10.31 -6.34 31.53
C PRO A 6 10.00 -5.01 32.23
N GLU A 7 10.86 -4.00 32.08
CA GLU A 7 10.68 -2.66 32.66
C GLU A 7 9.41 -1.97 32.13
N LYS A 8 9.14 -2.08 30.83
CA LYS A 8 7.91 -1.53 30.22
C LYS A 8 6.66 -2.29 30.67
N LEU A 9 6.76 -3.60 30.94
CA LEU A 9 5.67 -4.41 31.45
C LEU A 9 5.30 -3.99 32.88
N GLU A 10 6.30 -3.79 33.73
CA GLU A 10 6.11 -3.34 35.11
C GLU A 10 5.52 -1.92 35.17
N ALA A 11 6.08 -0.99 34.39
CA ALA A 11 5.59 0.39 34.31
C ALA A 11 4.12 0.46 33.85
N ALA A 12 3.77 -0.25 32.78
CA ALA A 12 2.40 -0.29 32.28
C ALA A 12 1.43 -1.00 33.24
N THR A 13 1.91 -2.01 33.97
CA THR A 13 1.09 -2.68 35.00
C THR A 13 0.81 -1.76 36.18
N ALA A 14 1.81 -0.98 36.62
CA ALA A 14 1.65 0.01 37.68
C ALA A 14 0.65 1.11 37.28
N GLU A 15 0.74 1.61 36.04
CA GLU A 15 -0.19 2.60 35.50
C GLU A 15 -1.63 2.07 35.46
N LEU A 16 -1.83 0.83 35.01
CA LEU A 16 -3.18 0.23 34.94
C LEU A 16 -3.79 -0.01 36.32
N LYS A 17 -2.98 -0.33 37.34
CA LYS A 17 -3.43 -0.50 38.73
C LYS A 17 -3.78 0.82 39.42
N ALA A 18 -3.23 1.94 38.94
CA ALA A 18 -3.53 3.27 39.47
C ALA A 18 -4.86 3.86 38.95
N LEU A 19 -5.56 3.16 38.03
CA LEU A 19 -6.82 3.65 37.47
C LEU A 19 -7.97 3.57 38.48
N PRO A 20 -8.88 4.55 38.50
CA PRO A 20 -9.95 4.67 39.51
C PRO A 20 -11.10 3.66 39.34
N ARG A 21 -10.96 2.64 38.48
CA ARG A 21 -12.02 1.68 38.13
C ARG A 21 -11.70 0.30 38.69
N GLU A 22 -12.19 0.00 39.88
CA GLU A 22 -11.91 -1.26 40.60
C GLU A 22 -12.24 -2.53 39.79
N ALA A 23 -13.39 -2.56 39.11
CA ALA A 23 -13.78 -3.71 38.27
C ALA A 23 -12.83 -3.92 37.08
N PHE A 24 -12.25 -2.84 36.54
CA PHE A 24 -11.26 -2.92 35.48
C PHE A 24 -9.91 -3.41 36.02
N VAL A 25 -9.46 -2.87 37.16
CA VAL A 25 -8.21 -3.28 37.81
C VAL A 25 -8.25 -4.77 38.17
N SER A 26 -9.34 -5.24 38.79
CA SER A 26 -9.52 -6.66 39.11
C SER A 26 -9.46 -7.55 37.88
N ARG A 27 -10.07 -7.13 36.76
CA ARG A 27 -9.98 -7.86 35.49
C ARG A 27 -8.57 -7.88 34.92
N VAL A 28 -7.84 -6.78 35.01
CA VAL A 28 -6.44 -6.69 34.57
C VAL A 28 -5.57 -7.61 35.40
N GLU A 29 -5.75 -7.67 36.71
CA GLU A 29 -5.00 -8.58 37.60
C GLU A 29 -5.23 -10.05 37.25
N THR A 30 -6.47 -10.46 36.99
CA THR A 30 -6.78 -11.81 36.51
C THR A 30 -6.14 -12.10 35.15
N LEU A 31 -6.08 -11.12 34.24
CA LEU A 31 -5.42 -11.30 32.94
C LEU A 31 -3.89 -11.39 33.06
N LEU A 32 -3.29 -10.68 34.02
CA LEU A 32 -1.85 -10.71 34.29
C LEU A 32 -1.39 -12.07 34.80
N GLN A 33 -2.26 -12.87 35.45
CA GLN A 33 -1.93 -14.25 35.81
C GLN A 33 -1.57 -15.11 34.58
N ARG A 34 -2.10 -14.76 33.41
CA ARG A 34 -1.84 -15.44 32.13
C ARG A 34 -0.92 -14.62 31.21
N GLN A 35 -0.09 -13.73 31.78
CA GLN A 35 0.75 -12.79 31.01
C GLN A 35 1.67 -13.46 29.97
N GLU A 36 2.15 -14.66 30.25
CA GLU A 36 2.96 -15.46 29.31
C GLU A 36 2.20 -15.81 28.02
N GLU A 37 0.86 -15.85 28.09
CA GLU A 37 -0.01 -16.15 26.95
C GLU A 37 -0.36 -14.94 26.07
N TRP A 38 0.09 -13.73 26.34
CA TRP A 38 -0.32 -12.59 25.50
C TRP A 38 0.63 -11.40 25.51
N VAL A 39 1.51 -11.29 26.51
CA VAL A 39 2.52 -10.22 26.53
C VAL A 39 3.58 -10.53 25.48
N GLN A 40 3.98 -9.49 24.73
CA GLN A 40 4.91 -9.60 23.63
C GLN A 40 6.32 -10.05 24.09
N LEU A 41 6.76 -9.62 25.28
CA LEU A 41 7.99 -10.06 25.94
C LEU A 41 8.17 -11.59 25.97
N PHE A 42 7.11 -12.34 26.29
CA PHE A 42 7.17 -13.82 26.38
C PHE A 42 6.91 -14.52 25.04
N ARG A 43 6.67 -13.74 23.97
CA ARG A 43 6.26 -14.24 22.65
C ARG A 43 7.15 -13.73 21.52
N LEU A 44 8.37 -13.31 21.84
CA LEU A 44 9.33 -12.79 20.86
C LEU A 44 9.65 -13.82 19.76
N ASP A 45 9.64 -15.12 20.11
CA ASP A 45 9.90 -16.22 19.18
C ASP A 45 8.67 -16.62 18.35
N VAL A 46 7.48 -16.13 18.69
CA VAL A 46 6.26 -16.43 17.95
C VAL A 46 6.04 -15.34 16.92
N LEU A 47 5.97 -15.71 15.64
CA LEU A 47 5.73 -14.80 14.51
C LEU A 47 4.37 -14.06 14.57
N THR A 48 3.54 -14.32 15.58
CA THR A 48 2.26 -13.64 15.82
C THR A 48 2.48 -12.24 16.38
N ARG A 49 3.03 -11.35 15.56
CA ARG A 49 2.89 -9.90 15.77
C ARG A 49 1.40 -9.60 15.89
N GLY A 50 0.95 -8.95 16.97
CA GLY A 50 -0.47 -8.64 17.21
C GLY A 50 -1.19 -7.97 16.02
N ARG A 51 -0.43 -7.31 15.14
CA ARG A 51 -0.89 -6.77 13.85
C ARG A 51 -1.55 -7.82 12.95
N VAL A 52 -1.11 -9.07 13.00
CA VAL A 52 -1.69 -10.18 12.21
C VAL A 52 -3.04 -10.59 12.78
N ALA A 53 -3.16 -10.72 14.10
CA ALA A 53 -4.42 -11.07 14.75
C ALA A 53 -5.49 -10.00 14.51
N GLU A 54 -5.12 -8.73 14.68
CA GLU A 54 -6.02 -7.59 14.41
C GLU A 54 -6.40 -7.52 12.93
N ALA A 55 -5.45 -7.68 12.02
CA ALA A 55 -5.72 -7.69 10.58
C ALA A 55 -6.66 -8.83 10.18
N THR A 56 -6.50 -10.02 10.77
CA THR A 56 -7.39 -11.17 10.53
C THR A 56 -8.79 -10.92 11.08
N ILE A 57 -8.92 -10.36 12.28
CA ILE A 57 -10.22 -9.98 12.84
C ILE A 57 -10.92 -8.92 11.97
N ARG A 58 -10.17 -7.98 11.41
CA ARG A 58 -10.72 -6.99 10.49
C ARG A 58 -11.23 -7.64 9.21
N VAL A 59 -10.50 -8.58 8.63
CA VAL A 59 -10.96 -9.36 7.47
C VAL A 59 -12.23 -10.14 7.81
N LEU A 60 -12.27 -10.82 8.96
CA LEU A 60 -13.46 -11.53 9.42
C LEU A 60 -14.66 -10.58 9.52
N LYS A 61 -14.51 -9.46 10.24
CA LYS A 61 -15.62 -8.52 10.47
C LYS A 61 -16.06 -7.81 9.19
N ASP A 62 -15.12 -7.28 8.42
CA ASP A 62 -15.43 -6.38 7.30
C ASP A 62 -15.76 -7.14 6.02
N ILE A 63 -15.14 -8.30 5.80
CA ILE A 63 -15.25 -9.03 4.53
C ILE A 63 -16.12 -10.27 4.68
N VAL A 64 -15.87 -11.09 5.70
CA VAL A 64 -16.59 -12.36 5.88
C VAL A 64 -17.99 -12.12 6.44
N LEU A 65 -18.10 -11.28 7.47
CA LEU A 65 -19.37 -10.98 8.14
C LEU A 65 -20.04 -9.68 7.65
N ASN A 66 -19.34 -8.90 6.81
CA ASN A 66 -19.82 -7.62 6.29
C ASN A 66 -20.42 -6.68 7.36
N ARG A 67 -19.86 -6.71 8.58
CA ARG A 67 -20.34 -5.97 9.77
C ARG A 67 -21.81 -6.19 10.13
N VAL A 68 -22.41 -7.29 9.71
CA VAL A 68 -23.79 -7.62 10.05
C VAL A 68 -23.84 -8.20 11.47
N GLU A 69 -24.75 -7.68 12.30
CA GLU A 69 -24.85 -8.03 13.72
C GLU A 69 -25.57 -9.36 13.99
N ALA A 70 -26.33 -9.89 13.02
CA ALA A 70 -27.18 -11.06 13.21
C ALA A 70 -27.02 -12.10 12.09
N PHE A 71 -26.27 -13.17 12.39
CA PHE A 71 -26.28 -14.41 11.63
C PHE A 71 -26.85 -15.51 12.52
N ASN A 72 -27.75 -16.34 11.97
CA ASN A 72 -28.02 -17.64 12.60
C ASN A 72 -26.76 -18.52 12.48
N ALA A 73 -26.63 -19.53 13.33
CA ALA A 73 -25.42 -20.36 13.39
C ALA A 73 -25.08 -20.99 12.02
N MET A 74 -26.09 -21.38 11.25
CA MET A 74 -25.92 -21.94 9.90
C MET A 74 -25.36 -20.91 8.91
N ALA A 75 -25.88 -19.69 8.92
CA ALA A 75 -25.43 -18.61 8.06
C ALA A 75 -24.01 -18.15 8.42
N LEU A 76 -23.62 -18.25 9.69
CA LEU A 76 -22.23 -18.01 10.11
C LEU A 76 -21.28 -19.06 9.52
N VAL A 77 -21.65 -20.35 9.62
CA VAL A 77 -20.85 -21.44 9.04
C VAL A 77 -20.73 -21.26 7.53
N ASP A 78 -21.83 -20.95 6.84
CA ASP A 78 -21.83 -20.74 5.40
C ASP A 78 -20.96 -19.54 4.98
N SER A 79 -21.06 -18.42 5.72
CA SER A 79 -20.23 -17.23 5.47
C SER A 79 -18.75 -17.52 5.67
N VAL A 80 -18.39 -18.23 6.75
CA VAL A 80 -17.00 -18.61 7.01
C VAL A 80 -16.51 -19.61 5.96
N ALA A 81 -17.28 -20.63 5.61
CA ALA A 81 -16.85 -21.62 4.63
C ALA A 81 -16.68 -20.99 3.22
N LEU A 82 -17.65 -20.22 2.75
CA LEU A 82 -17.64 -19.73 1.36
C LEU A 82 -16.89 -18.42 1.19
N VAL A 83 -17.16 -17.41 2.02
CA VAL A 83 -16.62 -16.06 1.83
C VAL A 83 -15.17 -15.99 2.27
N TRP A 84 -14.84 -16.63 3.40
CA TRP A 84 -13.47 -16.66 3.90
C TRP A 84 -12.55 -17.40 2.93
N GLU A 85 -12.92 -18.61 2.51
CA GLU A 85 -12.10 -19.41 1.58
C GLU A 85 -11.91 -18.68 0.24
N LYS A 86 -12.98 -18.14 -0.34
CA LYS A 86 -12.92 -17.36 -1.59
C LYS A 86 -12.02 -16.13 -1.45
N HIS A 87 -12.07 -15.42 -0.31
CA HIS A 87 -11.24 -14.25 -0.07
C HIS A 87 -9.76 -14.61 -0.09
N PHE A 88 -9.35 -15.60 0.71
CA PHE A 88 -7.95 -16.00 0.80
C PHE A 88 -7.47 -16.68 -0.48
N GLY A 89 -8.28 -17.54 -1.10
CA GLY A 89 -7.99 -18.14 -2.41
C GLY A 89 -7.74 -17.08 -3.48
N SER A 90 -8.59 -16.04 -3.56
CA SER A 90 -8.39 -14.93 -4.49
C SER A 90 -7.09 -14.15 -4.21
N ARG A 91 -6.70 -14.01 -2.94
CA ARG A 91 -5.45 -13.33 -2.56
C ARG A 91 -4.21 -14.17 -2.88
N VAL A 92 -4.24 -15.47 -2.60
CA VAL A 92 -3.17 -16.41 -2.94
C VAL A 92 -3.01 -16.47 -4.45
N LEU A 93 -4.10 -16.61 -5.21
CA LEU A 93 -4.05 -16.56 -6.66
C LEU A 93 -3.52 -15.21 -7.16
N ARG A 94 -3.98 -14.08 -6.62
CA ARG A 94 -3.46 -12.75 -6.97
C ARG A 94 -1.96 -12.61 -6.71
N HIS A 95 -1.46 -13.25 -5.65
CA HIS A 95 -0.05 -13.28 -5.31
C HIS A 95 0.74 -14.22 -6.23
N ALA A 96 0.26 -15.45 -6.44
CA ALA A 96 0.87 -16.46 -7.31
C ALA A 96 0.93 -16.01 -8.77
N TYR A 97 -0.13 -15.38 -9.27
CA TYR A 97 -0.16 -14.75 -10.58
C TYR A 97 0.73 -13.50 -10.68
N SER A 98 1.52 -13.19 -9.64
CA SER A 98 2.55 -12.15 -9.63
C SER A 98 2.05 -10.90 -10.33
N ARG A 99 0.93 -10.34 -9.84
CA ARG A 99 0.36 -9.14 -10.45
C ARG A 99 1.45 -8.07 -10.51
N VAL A 100 2.01 -7.88 -11.70
CA VAL A 100 2.59 -6.62 -12.14
C VAL A 100 1.55 -5.59 -11.73
N ALA A 101 1.90 -4.74 -10.78
CA ALA A 101 0.91 -3.86 -10.17
C ALA A 101 0.24 -3.00 -11.25
N ALA A 102 -1.03 -2.62 -11.06
CA ALA A 102 -1.78 -1.95 -12.12
C ALA A 102 -1.05 -0.70 -12.65
N HIS A 103 -0.34 0.02 -11.78
CA HIS A 103 0.52 1.13 -12.14
C HIS A 103 1.74 0.72 -13.00
N GLN A 104 2.36 -0.45 -12.74
CA GLN A 104 3.45 -0.99 -13.56
C GLN A 104 2.93 -1.42 -14.95
N LEU A 105 1.75 -2.03 -15.03
CA LEU A 105 1.13 -2.38 -16.32
C LEU A 105 0.78 -1.12 -17.12
N MET A 106 0.20 -0.12 -16.46
CA MET A 106 -0.10 1.17 -17.07
C MET A 106 1.18 1.87 -17.54
N TYR A 107 2.25 1.85 -16.74
CA TYR A 107 3.54 2.40 -17.10
C TYR A 107 4.14 1.69 -18.32
N LYS A 108 4.14 0.35 -18.36
CA LYS A 108 4.58 -0.42 -19.53
C LYS A 108 3.76 -0.10 -20.77
N ARG A 109 2.43 0.06 -20.63
CA ARG A 109 1.54 0.46 -21.73
C ARG A 109 1.84 1.87 -22.24
N LEU A 110 2.07 2.84 -21.35
CA LEU A 110 2.43 4.20 -21.75
C LEU A 110 3.78 4.24 -22.48
N LEU A 111 4.74 3.43 -22.03
CA LEU A 111 6.03 3.28 -22.71
C LEU A 111 5.87 2.68 -24.11
N SER A 112 5.03 1.66 -24.29
CA SER A 112 4.82 1.05 -25.61
C SER A 112 4.13 1.98 -26.62
N MET A 113 3.54 3.10 -26.16
CA MET A 113 2.95 4.11 -27.04
C MET A 113 3.99 5.09 -27.62
N MET A 114 5.23 5.06 -27.15
CA MET A 114 6.31 5.91 -27.66
C MET A 114 7.31 5.05 -28.43
N PRO A 115 7.70 5.43 -29.66
CA PRO A 115 8.77 4.73 -30.35
C PRO A 115 10.10 4.97 -29.64
N ASP A 116 11.01 3.99 -29.66
CA ASP A 116 12.32 4.12 -29.03
C ASP A 116 13.15 5.26 -29.63
N SER A 117 12.99 5.55 -30.93
CA SER A 117 13.62 6.68 -31.63
C SER A 117 13.22 8.05 -31.08
N ALA A 118 12.04 8.17 -30.44
CA ALA A 118 11.62 9.43 -29.83
C ALA A 118 12.50 9.81 -28.63
N ALA A 119 13.22 8.86 -28.01
CA ALA A 119 14.10 9.13 -26.88
C ALA A 119 15.34 9.95 -27.29
N GLU A 120 15.85 9.72 -28.49
CA GLU A 120 17.03 10.39 -29.04
C GLU A 120 16.71 11.81 -29.49
N ALA A 121 15.48 12.04 -29.95
CA ALA A 121 14.98 13.33 -30.43
C ALA A 121 14.49 14.27 -29.31
N ILE A 122 14.66 13.93 -28.03
CA ILE A 122 14.29 14.81 -26.91
C ILE A 122 15.26 15.99 -26.84
N GLN A 123 14.72 17.20 -26.95
CA GLN A 123 15.50 18.44 -26.86
C GLN A 123 15.30 19.09 -25.49
N VAL A 124 16.35 19.73 -24.98
CA VAL A 124 16.31 20.52 -23.74
C VAL A 124 16.05 21.97 -24.13
N ALA A 125 14.90 22.51 -23.73
CA ALA A 125 14.53 23.90 -24.02
C ALA A 125 14.93 24.87 -22.90
N GLY A 126 15.08 24.38 -21.66
CA GLY A 126 15.45 25.19 -20.51
C GLY A 126 15.65 24.36 -19.24
N SER A 127 15.87 25.03 -18.09
CA SER A 127 15.92 24.37 -16.79
C SER A 127 14.57 23.70 -16.49
N GLY A 128 14.54 22.37 -16.43
CA GLY A 128 13.31 21.61 -16.16
C GLY A 128 12.31 21.54 -17.32
N GLN A 129 12.62 22.12 -18.49
CA GLN A 129 11.74 22.13 -19.65
C GLN A 129 12.32 21.35 -20.83
N TYR A 130 11.51 20.45 -21.37
CA TYR A 130 11.90 19.52 -22.43
C TYR A 130 10.90 19.53 -23.56
N VAL A 131 11.38 19.37 -24.78
CA VAL A 131 10.56 19.23 -25.98
C VAL A 131 10.64 17.77 -26.42
N VAL A 132 9.50 17.11 -26.44
CA VAL A 132 9.36 15.69 -26.78
C VAL A 132 8.51 15.57 -28.04
N PRO A 133 8.96 14.84 -29.08
CA PRO A 133 8.18 14.67 -30.30
C PRO A 133 6.92 13.84 -30.04
N SER A 134 5.88 14.09 -30.84
CA SER A 134 4.68 13.27 -30.85
C SER A 134 4.96 11.88 -31.42
N ALA A 135 4.40 10.84 -30.79
CA ALA A 135 4.49 9.47 -31.29
C ALA A 135 3.80 9.26 -32.65
N THR A 136 2.76 10.03 -32.96
CA THR A 136 1.93 9.85 -34.16
C THR A 136 2.24 10.84 -35.28
N HIS A 137 2.76 12.03 -34.95
CA HIS A 137 3.00 13.08 -35.94
C HIS A 137 4.40 13.68 -35.73
N PRO A 138 5.40 13.28 -36.53
CA PRO A 138 6.79 13.71 -36.35
C PRO A 138 7.01 15.23 -36.36
N SER A 139 6.13 15.96 -37.04
CA SER A 139 6.16 17.43 -37.16
C SER A 139 5.56 18.16 -35.96
N PHE A 140 4.95 17.46 -34.99
CA PHE A 140 4.42 18.04 -33.76
C PHE A 140 5.27 17.62 -32.56
N SER A 141 5.53 18.58 -31.68
CA SER A 141 6.23 18.36 -30.42
C SER A 141 5.42 18.90 -29.25
N TYR A 142 5.66 18.33 -28.08
CA TYR A 142 5.03 18.71 -26.83
C TYR A 142 6.09 19.15 -25.84
N GLU A 143 5.75 20.16 -25.05
CA GLU A 143 6.59 20.62 -23.95
C GLU A 143 6.25 19.85 -22.68
N VAL A 144 7.28 19.45 -21.96
CA VAL A 144 7.22 18.73 -20.70
C VAL A 144 7.98 19.54 -19.66
N PHE A 145 7.28 19.92 -18.60
CA PHE A 145 7.82 20.63 -17.45
C PHE A 145 8.03 19.64 -16.32
N ALA A 146 9.28 19.27 -16.06
CA ALA A 146 9.64 18.23 -15.10
C ALA A 146 9.35 18.64 -13.66
N ASP A 147 9.65 19.89 -13.29
CA ASP A 147 9.56 20.37 -11.91
C ASP A 147 8.12 20.36 -11.36
N ILE A 148 7.14 20.61 -12.24
CA ILE A 148 5.72 20.68 -11.91
C ILE A 148 4.92 19.46 -12.40
N GLY A 149 5.56 18.52 -13.12
CA GLY A 149 4.89 17.33 -13.63
C GLY A 149 3.83 17.61 -14.70
N LEU A 150 4.01 18.63 -15.55
CA LEU A 150 3.04 18.99 -16.60
C LEU A 150 3.55 18.67 -18.00
N CYS A 151 2.61 18.39 -18.91
CA CYS A 151 2.91 18.21 -20.34
C CYS A 151 1.82 18.88 -21.18
N THR A 152 2.19 19.51 -22.29
CA THR A 152 1.22 20.22 -23.16
C THR A 152 0.35 19.30 -24.01
N CYS A 153 0.45 17.98 -23.87
CA CYS A 153 -0.48 17.05 -24.53
C CYS A 153 -1.87 17.08 -23.88
N SER A 154 -2.90 16.65 -24.59
CA SER A 154 -4.31 16.70 -24.12
C SER A 154 -4.52 16.10 -22.72
N PHE A 155 -3.88 14.96 -22.45
CA PHE A 155 -3.91 14.30 -21.15
C PHE A 155 -3.00 14.98 -20.11
N GLY A 156 -1.81 15.42 -20.52
CA GLY A 156 -0.85 16.07 -19.64
C GLY A 156 -1.31 17.44 -19.13
N LYS A 157 -2.10 18.18 -19.92
CA LYS A 157 -2.70 19.46 -19.51
C LYS A 157 -3.63 19.33 -18.31
N GLN A 158 -4.16 18.13 -18.06
CA GLN A 158 -5.01 17.82 -16.90
C GLN A 158 -4.18 17.37 -15.66
N GLY A 159 -2.85 17.43 -15.73
CA GLY A 159 -1.95 16.98 -14.66
C GLY A 159 -1.69 15.46 -14.65
N ALA A 160 -2.24 14.72 -15.60
CA ALA A 160 -2.07 13.26 -15.66
C ALA A 160 -0.66 12.86 -16.09
N PHE A 161 -0.09 11.86 -15.42
CA PHE A 161 1.17 11.25 -15.84
C PHE A 161 0.97 10.47 -17.14
N TYR A 162 1.66 10.89 -18.21
CA TYR A 162 1.39 10.38 -19.54
C TYR A 162 2.66 10.05 -20.35
N LYS A 163 2.46 9.45 -21.54
CA LYS A 163 3.49 8.80 -22.36
C LYS A 163 4.79 9.60 -22.55
N HIS A 164 4.72 10.93 -22.69
CA HIS A 164 5.90 11.78 -22.85
C HIS A 164 6.74 11.83 -21.56
N GLN A 165 6.09 11.99 -20.40
CA GLN A 165 6.74 11.95 -19.08
C GLN A 165 7.26 10.54 -18.77
N THR A 166 6.52 9.51 -19.16
CA THR A 166 6.94 8.10 -19.03
C THR A 166 8.22 7.81 -19.81
N LEU A 167 8.33 8.29 -21.06
CA LEU A 167 9.54 8.15 -21.88
C LEU A 167 10.73 8.86 -21.23
N MET A 168 10.51 10.09 -20.75
CA MET A 168 11.51 10.88 -20.06
C MET A 168 12.01 10.21 -18.78
N GLN A 169 11.11 9.68 -17.96
CA GLN A 169 11.47 8.98 -16.73
C GLN A 169 12.35 7.76 -17.04
N LYS A 170 11.97 6.94 -18.03
CA LYS A 170 12.74 5.74 -18.39
C LYS A 170 14.10 6.05 -19.02
N LYS A 171 14.18 7.01 -19.94
CA LYS A 171 15.39 7.22 -20.78
C LYS A 171 16.34 8.29 -20.22
N ARG A 172 15.81 9.27 -19.47
CA ARG A 172 16.59 10.37 -18.88
C ARG A 172 16.64 10.32 -17.35
N GLY A 173 16.00 9.34 -16.71
CA GLY A 173 16.03 9.15 -15.26
C GLY A 173 15.37 10.28 -14.47
N ARG A 174 14.49 11.07 -15.09
CA ARG A 174 13.83 12.20 -14.45
C ARG A 174 12.68 11.73 -13.57
N ILE A 175 12.61 12.29 -12.36
CA ILE A 175 11.52 12.05 -11.41
C ILE A 175 10.47 13.14 -11.64
N PHE A 176 9.21 12.74 -11.70
CA PHE A 176 8.09 13.67 -11.84
C PHE A 176 7.21 13.58 -10.58
N PRO A 177 6.67 14.69 -10.06
CA PRO A 177 5.81 14.68 -8.88
C PRO A 177 4.54 13.82 -9.05
N ASN A 178 4.05 13.69 -10.28
CA ASN A 178 2.86 12.92 -10.62
C ASN A 178 3.17 11.47 -11.05
N ALA A 179 4.44 11.03 -11.00
CA ALA A 179 4.83 9.69 -11.41
C ALA A 179 4.25 8.62 -10.48
N PRO A 180 3.75 7.49 -11.01
CA PRO A 180 3.36 6.37 -10.16
C PRO A 180 4.58 5.73 -9.51
N ALA A 181 4.47 5.30 -8.25
CA ALA A 181 5.47 4.45 -7.61
C ALA A 181 5.56 3.11 -8.36
N LEU A 182 6.72 2.77 -8.92
CA LEU A 182 6.95 1.54 -9.71
C LEU A 182 7.68 0.47 -8.91
N SER A 183 8.50 0.87 -7.94
CA SER A 183 9.23 0.00 -7.03
C SER A 183 8.70 0.12 -5.59
N THR A 184 9.12 -0.80 -4.72
CA THR A 184 8.86 -0.69 -3.27
C THR A 184 9.59 0.48 -2.64
N ASP A 185 10.72 0.89 -3.22
CA ASP A 185 11.57 1.97 -2.73
C ASP A 185 11.01 3.34 -3.11
N ASP A 186 10.27 3.42 -4.23
CA ASP A 186 9.58 4.62 -4.70
C ASP A 186 8.52 5.12 -3.71
N ARG A 187 8.06 4.26 -2.78
CA ARG A 187 7.12 4.66 -1.72
C ARG A 187 7.72 5.61 -0.69
N TYR A 188 9.05 5.66 -0.60
CA TYR A 188 9.76 6.47 0.39
C TYR A 188 10.39 7.73 -0.21
N THR A 189 10.37 7.86 -1.55
CA THR A 189 11.07 8.91 -2.30
C THR A 189 10.16 9.81 -3.13
N LEU A 190 8.91 9.42 -3.39
CA LEU A 190 7.87 10.23 -4.04
C LEU A 190 7.01 10.99 -3.03
#